data_AF-A0A2N2YQX7-F1
#
_entry.id   AF-A0A2N2YQX7-F1
#
_cell.length_a   1.000
_cell.length_b   1.000
_cell.length_c   1.000
_cell.angle_alpha   90.00
_cell.angle_beta   90.00
_cell.angle_gamma   90.00
#
_symmetry.space_group_name_H-M   'P 1'
#
loop_
_entity.id
_entity.type
_entity.pdbx_description
1 polymer ?
#
loop_
_entity_poly.entity_id
_entity_poly.type
_entity_poly.pdbx_seq_one_letter_code
_entity_poly.pdbx_strand_id
1 'polypeptide(L)'
;MDNLIRLQDLQMHSALSEFLIALRDARLIHYASDLLPELELANEVDFMISIRKAKRVMATLNLPVEEHFRKIYRTRGEYVFCDYKLSHIAYLLVSINGDVENQQVARIQLELVNRLLSKK
;
A
#
# COMPACT_ATOMS: atom_id res chain seq x y z
N MET A 1 -26.12 -31.95 -15.70
CA MET A 1 -26.60 -30.65 -16.21
C MET A 1 -25.38 -29.79 -16.40
N ASP A 2 -25.05 -29.51 -17.64
CA ASP A 2 -23.76 -28.98 -18.06
C ASP A 2 -23.59 -27.51 -17.65
N ASN A 3 -22.58 -27.22 -16.83
CA ASN A 3 -22.10 -25.87 -16.57
C ASN A 3 -21.28 -25.39 -17.78
N LEU A 4 -21.95 -25.19 -18.91
CA LEU A 4 -21.35 -24.60 -20.11
C LEU A 4 -21.50 -23.08 -20.03
N ILE A 5 -20.42 -22.40 -19.65
CA ILE A 5 -20.30 -20.94 -19.74
C ILE A 5 -19.94 -20.58 -21.19
N ARG A 6 -20.67 -19.65 -21.83
CA ARG A 6 -20.36 -19.24 -23.21
C ARG A 6 -19.09 -18.38 -23.20
N LEU A 7 -18.27 -18.51 -24.24
CA LEU A 7 -17.04 -17.71 -24.41
C LEU A 7 -17.30 -16.19 -24.40
N GLN A 8 -18.50 -15.76 -24.80
CA GLN A 8 -18.95 -14.37 -24.73
C GLN A 8 -19.20 -13.89 -23.28
N ASP A 9 -19.68 -14.78 -22.41
CA ASP A 9 -19.86 -14.49 -20.98
C ASP A 9 -18.48 -14.30 -20.32
N LEU A 10 -17.49 -15.12 -20.70
CA LEU A 10 -16.09 -14.98 -20.24
C LEU A 10 -15.47 -13.61 -20.65
N GLN A 11 -15.79 -13.07 -21.82
CA GLN A 11 -15.33 -11.75 -22.28
C GLN A 11 -15.98 -10.58 -21.52
N MET A 12 -17.27 -10.67 -21.19
CA MET A 12 -17.91 -9.68 -20.32
C MET A 12 -17.33 -9.71 -18.90
N HIS A 13 -17.02 -10.90 -18.40
CA HIS A 13 -16.35 -11.06 -17.11
C HIS A 13 -14.93 -10.49 -17.11
N SER A 14 -14.18 -10.57 -18.21
CA SER A 14 -12.83 -10.01 -18.27
C SER A 14 -12.84 -8.47 -18.26
N ALA A 15 -13.70 -7.83 -19.07
CA ALA A 15 -13.79 -6.37 -19.12
C ALA A 15 -14.25 -5.76 -17.78
N LEU A 16 -15.23 -6.37 -17.12
CA LEU A 16 -15.67 -5.93 -15.79
C LEU A 16 -14.58 -6.15 -14.73
N SER A 17 -13.85 -7.26 -14.81
CA SER A 17 -12.74 -7.55 -13.89
C SER A 17 -11.59 -6.56 -14.06
N GLU A 18 -11.22 -6.24 -15.31
CA GLU A 18 -10.24 -5.20 -15.64
C GLU A 18 -10.68 -3.83 -15.15
N PHE A 19 -11.96 -3.48 -15.32
CA PHE A 19 -12.53 -2.25 -14.78
C PHE A 19 -12.44 -2.20 -13.25
N LEU A 20 -12.80 -3.27 -12.54
CA LEU A 20 -12.70 -3.33 -11.08
C LEU A 20 -11.25 -3.23 -10.60
N ILE A 21 -10.32 -3.87 -11.29
CA ILE A 21 -8.88 -3.74 -11.02
C ILE A 21 -8.44 -2.28 -11.23
N ALA A 22 -8.80 -1.66 -12.35
CA ALA A 22 -8.46 -0.27 -12.63
C ALA A 22 -9.06 0.70 -11.61
N LEU A 23 -10.31 0.47 -11.19
CA LEU A 23 -10.99 1.27 -10.17
C LEU A 23 -10.29 1.18 -8.81
N ARG A 24 -9.84 -0.02 -8.43
CA ARG A 24 -9.04 -0.25 -7.22
C ARG A 24 -7.67 0.43 -7.34
N ASP A 25 -7.02 0.27 -8.48
CA ASP A 25 -5.70 0.86 -8.75
C ASP A 25 -5.73 2.39 -8.74
N ALA A 26 -6.84 3.00 -9.15
CA ALA A 26 -7.05 4.45 -9.11
C ALA A 26 -7.07 5.01 -7.67
N ARG A 27 -7.31 4.16 -6.65
CA ARG A 27 -7.24 4.54 -5.22
C ARG A 27 -5.82 4.43 -4.64
N LEU A 28 -4.88 3.85 -5.39
CA LEU A 28 -3.48 3.73 -4.99
C LEU A 28 -2.72 4.98 -5.42
N ILE A 29 -2.90 6.05 -4.65
CA ILE A 29 -2.49 7.42 -5.00
C ILE A 29 -1.10 7.83 -4.48
N HIS A 30 -0.48 7.01 -3.62
CA HIS A 30 0.83 7.31 -3.05
C HIS A 30 1.89 6.36 -3.58
N TYR A 31 3.10 6.85 -3.87
CA TYR A 31 4.25 5.97 -4.07
C TYR A 31 4.93 5.70 -2.73
N ALA A 32 5.38 4.46 -2.53
CA ALA A 32 6.08 4.09 -1.32
C ALA A 32 7.44 4.81 -1.24
N SER A 33 8.12 5.00 -2.37
CA SER A 33 9.34 5.81 -2.43
C SER A 33 9.16 7.27 -2.01
N ASP A 34 7.95 7.84 -2.06
CA ASP A 34 7.69 9.19 -1.56
C ASP A 34 7.71 9.26 -0.03
N LEU A 35 7.53 8.13 0.68
CA LEU A 35 7.69 8.04 2.14
C LEU A 35 9.14 8.05 2.59
N LEU A 36 10.10 7.63 1.73
CA LEU A 36 11.50 7.53 2.12
C LEU A 36 12.08 8.89 2.56
N PRO A 37 11.89 10.00 1.80
CA PRO A 37 12.28 11.33 2.25
C PRO A 37 11.53 11.78 3.51
N GLU A 38 10.21 11.53 3.58
CA GLU A 38 9.37 12.01 4.69
C GLU A 38 9.71 11.34 6.03
N LEU A 39 10.09 10.07 5.98
CA LEU A 39 10.51 9.30 7.14
C LEU A 39 12.02 9.40 7.41
N GLU A 40 12.76 10.21 6.64
CA GLU A 40 14.22 10.33 6.73
C GLU A 40 14.93 8.96 6.71
N LEU A 41 14.37 8.00 5.97
CA LEU A 41 14.88 6.64 5.94
C LEU A 41 16.09 6.56 5.01
N ALA A 42 17.24 6.21 5.59
CA ALA A 42 18.47 6.01 4.84
C ALA A 42 18.57 4.63 4.15
N ASN A 43 17.69 3.68 4.52
CA ASN A 43 17.84 2.27 4.18
C ASN A 43 16.56 1.66 3.60
N GLU A 44 16.67 1.11 2.38
CA GLU A 44 15.60 0.39 1.69
C GLU A 44 15.13 -0.87 2.45
N VAL A 45 16.04 -1.52 3.19
CA VAL A 45 15.72 -2.72 3.98
C VAL A 45 14.70 -2.40 5.08
N ASP A 46 14.95 -1.32 5.82
CA ASP A 46 14.09 -0.90 6.93
C ASP A 46 12.72 -0.45 6.42
N PHE A 47 12.70 0.24 5.28
CA PHE A 47 11.46 0.60 4.61
C PHE A 47 10.64 -0.63 4.19
N MET A 48 11.29 -1.65 3.63
CA MET A 48 10.61 -2.91 3.27
C MET A 48 10.08 -3.66 4.49
N ILE A 49 10.73 -3.54 5.66
CA ILE A 49 10.21 -4.06 6.92
C ILE A 49 8.91 -3.35 7.29
N SER A 50 8.83 -2.03 7.16
CA SER A 50 7.61 -1.25 7.42
C SER A 50 6.45 -1.64 6.50
N ILE A 51 6.72 -1.87 5.20
CA ILE A 51 5.73 -2.43 4.27
C ILE A 51 5.23 -3.80 4.74
N ARG A 52 6.14 -4.71 5.13
CA ARG A 52 5.73 -6.05 5.62
C ARG A 52 4.89 -5.96 6.89
N LYS A 53 5.24 -5.09 7.84
CA LYS A 53 4.47 -4.85 9.06
C LYS A 53 3.06 -4.32 8.74
N ALA A 54 2.96 -3.32 7.85
CA ALA A 54 1.67 -2.76 7.44
C ALA A 54 0.78 -3.80 6.72
N LYS A 55 1.35 -4.61 5.82
CA LYS A 55 0.64 -5.75 5.20
C LYS A 55 0.18 -6.77 6.23
N ARG A 56 0.99 -7.05 7.25
CA ARG A 56 0.64 -7.98 8.33
C ARG A 56 -0.55 -7.48 9.14
N VAL A 57 -0.61 -6.19 9.47
CA VAL A 57 -1.77 -5.58 10.16
C VAL A 57 -3.05 -5.85 9.38
N MET A 58 -3.05 -5.57 8.07
CA MET A 58 -4.21 -5.82 7.21
C MET A 58 -4.57 -7.30 7.14
N ALA A 59 -3.59 -8.18 6.94
CA ALA A 59 -3.80 -9.62 6.87
C ALA A 59 -4.39 -10.17 8.19
N THR A 60 -3.90 -9.71 9.34
CA THR A 60 -4.44 -10.08 10.65
C THR A 60 -5.90 -9.66 10.83
N LEU A 61 -6.32 -8.57 10.19
CA LEU A 61 -7.70 -8.08 10.21
C LEU A 61 -8.56 -8.64 9.06
N ASN A 62 -8.04 -9.58 8.27
CA ASN A 62 -8.69 -10.11 7.05
C ASN A 62 -9.07 -9.01 6.04
N LEU A 63 -8.28 -7.94 5.96
CA LEU A 63 -8.44 -6.90 4.96
C LEU A 63 -7.69 -7.27 3.66
N PRO A 64 -8.24 -6.97 2.47
CA PRO A 64 -7.65 -7.35 1.19
C PRO A 64 -6.39 -6.53 0.90
N VAL A 65 -5.22 -7.12 1.13
CA VAL A 65 -3.90 -6.45 1.01
C VAL A 65 -3.68 -5.87 -0.39
N GLU A 66 -4.16 -6.57 -1.42
CA GLU A 66 -4.11 -6.20 -2.83
C GLU A 66 -4.93 -4.94 -3.19
N GLU A 67 -5.88 -4.54 -2.35
CA GLU A 67 -6.59 -3.25 -2.48
C GLU A 67 -5.77 -2.06 -1.96
N HIS A 68 -4.69 -2.34 -1.25
CA HIS A 68 -3.93 -1.34 -0.53
C HIS A 68 -2.47 -1.26 -0.95
N PHE A 69 -1.91 -2.33 -1.51
CA PHE A 69 -0.53 -2.42 -1.93
C PHE A 69 -0.42 -3.03 -3.33
N ARG A 70 0.15 -2.28 -4.27
CA ARG A 70 0.49 -2.80 -5.59
C ARG A 70 1.96 -2.62 -5.89
N LYS A 71 2.68 -3.72 -6.13
CA LYS A 71 4.06 -3.68 -6.60
C LYS A 71 4.09 -3.12 -8.01
N ILE A 72 5.00 -2.19 -8.26
CA ILE A 72 5.24 -1.60 -9.58
C ILE A 72 6.75 -1.48 -9.83
N TYR A 73 7.11 -1.23 -11.07
CA TYR A 73 8.49 -0.94 -11.46
C TYR A 73 8.52 0.46 -12.06
N ARG A 74 9.46 1.28 -11.58
CA ARG A 74 9.64 2.67 -12.01
C ARG A 74 11.02 2.84 -12.61
N THR A 75 11.15 3.81 -13.51
CA THR A 75 12.43 4.21 -14.09
C THR A 75 12.91 5.52 -13.48
N ARG A 76 14.22 5.63 -13.25
CA ARG A 76 14.90 6.88 -12.90
C ARG A 76 16.23 6.92 -13.63
N GLY A 77 16.29 7.69 -14.71
CA GLY A 77 17.41 7.62 -15.66
C GLY A 77 17.53 6.22 -16.26
N GLU A 78 18.72 5.65 -16.22
CA GLU A 78 19.05 4.30 -16.71
C GLU A 78 18.68 3.17 -15.74
N TYR A 79 18.11 3.50 -14.57
CA TYR A 79 17.79 2.50 -13.54
C TYR A 79 16.30 2.16 -13.54
N VAL A 80 16.00 0.85 -13.45
CA VAL A 80 14.67 0.33 -13.09
C VAL A 80 14.71 -0.08 -11.63
N PHE A 81 13.78 0.42 -10.83
CA PHE A 81 13.67 0.06 -9.42
C PHE A 81 12.26 -0.40 -9.06
N CYS A 82 12.19 -1.24 -8.03
CA CYS A 82 10.93 -1.73 -7.48
C CYS A 82 10.33 -0.67 -6.56
N ASP A 83 9.03 -0.43 -6.69
CA ASP A 83 8.28 0.47 -5.80
C ASP A 83 6.90 -0.14 -5.50
N TYR A 84 6.14 0.49 -4.61
CA TYR A 84 4.73 0.17 -4.39
C TYR A 84 3.86 1.41 -4.62
N LYS A 85 2.71 1.22 -5.28
CA LYS A 85 1.59 2.14 -5.09
C LYS A 85 0.81 1.74 -3.87
N LEU A 86 0.46 2.73 -3.05
CA LEU A 86 -0.21 2.56 -1.78
C LEU A 86 -1.54 3.32 -1.79
N SER A 87 -2.57 2.69 -1.23
CA SER A 87 -3.75 3.43 -0.77
C SER A 87 -3.35 4.37 0.38
N HIS A 88 -4.19 5.36 0.69
CA HIS A 88 -3.92 6.26 1.82
C HIS A 88 -3.87 5.51 3.18
N ILE A 89 -4.64 4.45 3.36
CA ILE A 89 -4.58 3.62 4.58
C ILE A 89 -3.23 2.88 4.67
N ALA A 90 -2.79 2.25 3.57
CA ALA A 90 -1.49 1.60 3.53
C ALA A 90 -0.35 2.57 3.80
N TYR A 91 -0.42 3.78 3.22
CA TYR A 91 0.54 4.84 3.44
C TYR A 91 0.73 5.12 4.94
N LEU A 92 -0.37 5.44 5.64
CA LEU A 92 -0.34 5.73 7.07
C LEU A 92 0.14 4.53 7.90
N LEU A 93 -0.30 3.32 7.56
CA LEU A 93 0.15 2.12 8.26
C LEU A 93 1.65 1.88 8.07
N VAL A 94 2.22 2.16 6.90
CA VAL A 94 3.66 2.08 6.68
C VAL A 94 4.38 3.10 7.54
N SER A 95 3.92 4.36 7.56
CA SER A 95 4.50 5.43 8.38
C SER A 95 4.50 5.10 9.88
N ILE A 96 3.38 4.58 10.39
CA ILE A 96 3.21 4.25 11.81
C ILE A 96 4.01 2.99 12.20
N ASN A 97 4.17 2.04 11.29
CA ASN A 97 4.93 0.80 11.52
C ASN A 97 6.40 0.91 11.08
N GLY A 98 6.89 2.15 10.91
CA GLY A 98 8.30 2.48 10.75
C GLY A 98 9.21 1.89 11.82
N ASP A 99 10.51 2.06 11.65
CA ASP A 99 11.44 1.85 12.76
C ASP A 99 11.18 2.87 13.87
N VAL A 100 10.98 2.43 15.10
CA VAL A 100 10.69 3.32 16.23
C VAL A 100 11.92 4.08 16.73
N GLU A 101 13.11 3.62 16.37
CA GLU A 101 14.36 4.36 16.63
C GLU A 101 14.50 5.57 15.68
N ASN A 102 13.73 5.61 14.58
CA ASN A 102 13.64 6.76 13.71
C ASN A 102 12.78 7.87 14.35
N GLN A 103 13.36 9.06 14.50
CA GLN A 103 12.70 10.18 15.17
C GLN A 103 11.40 10.63 14.49
N GLN A 104 11.31 10.56 13.15
CA GLN A 104 10.09 10.94 12.44
C GLN A 104 8.97 9.93 12.66
N VAL A 105 9.28 8.64 12.65
CA VAL A 105 8.30 7.59 12.99
C VAL A 105 7.77 7.78 14.41
N ALA A 106 8.66 8.00 15.39
CA ALA A 106 8.25 8.26 16.77
C ALA A 106 7.36 9.52 16.89
N ARG A 107 7.67 10.58 16.14
CA ARG A 107 6.82 11.79 16.08
C ARG A 107 5.44 11.49 15.50
N ILE A 108 5.36 10.78 14.38
CA ILE A 108 4.09 10.38 13.75
C ILE A 108 3.23 9.56 14.72
N GLN A 109 3.83 8.61 15.43
CA GLN A 109 3.13 7.80 16.43
C GLN A 109 2.59 8.66 17.57
N LEU A 110 3.40 9.57 18.13
CA LEU A 110 2.97 10.45 19.22
C LEU A 110 1.90 11.44 18.75
N GLU A 111 2.04 12.00 17.55
CA GLU A 111 1.03 12.89 16.97
C GLU A 111 -0.31 12.17 16.77
N LEU A 112 -0.29 10.92 16.29
CA LEU A 112 -1.49 10.11 16.17
C LEU A 112 -2.16 9.90 17.54
N VAL A 113 -1.39 9.54 18.56
CA VAL A 113 -1.92 9.39 19.94
C VAL A 113 -2.52 10.71 20.43
N ASN A 114 -1.82 11.83 20.26
CA ASN A 114 -2.32 13.15 20.66
C ASN A 114 -3.62 13.51 19.94
N ARG A 115 -3.73 13.26 18.63
CA ARG A 115 -4.97 13.49 17.85
C ARG A 115 -6.13 12.60 18.30
N LEU A 116 -5.84 11.37 18.74
CA LEU A 116 -6.86 10.47 19.30
C LEU A 116 -7.35 10.95 20.68
N LEU A 117 -6.45 11.50 21.50
CA LEU A 117 -6.77 12.03 22.82
C LEU A 117 -7.45 13.41 22.77
N SER A 118 -7.09 14.26 21.80
CA SER A 118 -7.64 15.60 21.63
C SER A 118 -9.02 15.63 20.98
N LYS A 119 -9.52 14.49 20.49
CA LYS A 119 -10.88 14.34 19.94
C LYS A 119 -11.92 13.92 21.00
N LYS A 120 -11.61 14.10 22.29
CA LYS A 120 -12.58 14.00 23.39
C LYS A 120 -13.20 15.35 23.72
#